data_AF-A0ABD0BEJ4-F1
#
_entry.id   AF-A0ABD0BEJ4-F1
#
_cell.length_a   1.000
_cell.length_b   1.000
_cell.length_c   1.000
_cell.angle_alpha   90.00
_cell.angle_beta   90.00
_cell.angle_gamma   90.00
#
_symmetry.space_group_name_H-M   'P 1'
#
loop_
_entity.id
_entity.type
_entity.pdbx_description
1 polymer ?
#
loop_
_entity_poly.entity_id
_entity_poly.type
_entity_poly.pdbx_seq_one_letter_code
_entity_poly.pdbx_strand_id
1 'polypeptide(L)'
;MFYPLVPYDPLPAAVAYSQRFVLNRKRVGQTPYANAFFRHLTGESAINSAALRRLIPLYNPKAYRSISKTSIIEALDTAIATRGAIFPLPLPLDLQDKLFPYLAHRKEQRTLHHIGIHLDRNRKVANKRKNAQQAAYDSEVERAWEELNTSAKPSIGTWYRRWCEREVNGGNLRDDTFRSLLARWHKAHTDSPWSWDDLYYAMPTWRVVLDMQSDTDD
;
A
#
# COMPACT_ATOMS: atom_id res chain seq x y z
N MET A 1 3.47 39.17 -11.90
CA MET A 1 3.05 38.92 -10.51
C MET A 1 3.36 37.46 -10.20
N PHE A 2 4.52 37.18 -9.60
CA PHE A 2 4.92 35.80 -9.28
C PHE A 2 4.26 35.41 -7.96
N TYR A 3 3.25 34.56 -8.02
CA TYR A 3 2.74 33.89 -6.83
C TYR A 3 3.71 32.75 -6.50
N PRO A 4 4.35 32.72 -5.32
CA PRO A 4 5.14 31.56 -4.92
C PRO A 4 4.21 30.36 -4.81
N LEU A 5 4.55 29.27 -5.50
CA LEU A 5 3.79 28.01 -5.58
C LEU A 5 3.65 27.26 -4.24
N VAL A 6 4.27 27.79 -3.18
CA VAL A 6 4.24 27.23 -1.83
C VAL A 6 3.99 28.40 -0.86
N PRO A 7 3.08 28.26 0.12
CA PRO A 7 2.93 29.25 1.19
C PRO A 7 4.30 29.58 1.79
N TYR A 8 4.66 30.86 1.79
CA TYR A 8 5.93 31.31 2.32
C TYR A 8 5.92 31.15 3.85
N ASP A 9 6.49 30.07 4.36
CA ASP A 9 6.80 29.93 5.77
C ASP A 9 8.16 30.61 6.06
N PRO A 10 8.22 31.65 6.90
CA PRO A 10 9.45 32.37 7.20
C PRO A 10 10.52 31.51 7.89
N LEU A 11 10.14 30.43 8.59
CA LEU A 11 11.06 29.61 9.37
C LEU A 11 11.93 28.70 8.47
N PRO A 12 11.37 27.82 7.61
CA PRO A 12 12.16 27.07 6.62
C PRO A 12 12.96 27.97 5.69
N ALA A 13 12.41 29.12 5.30
CA ALA A 13 13.11 30.09 4.46
C ALA A 13 14.38 30.63 5.15
N ALA A 14 14.29 30.99 6.44
CA ALA A 14 15.44 31.43 7.22
C ALA A 14 16.47 30.32 7.43
N VAL A 15 16.05 29.06 7.61
CA VAL A 15 16.95 27.90 7.66
C VAL A 15 17.72 27.76 6.34
N ALA A 16 17.02 27.73 5.20
CA ALA A 16 17.65 27.60 3.89
C ALA A 16 18.62 28.75 3.60
N TYR A 17 18.22 29.99 3.94
CA TYR A 17 19.07 31.17 3.81
C TYR A 17 20.34 31.05 4.67
N SER A 18 20.21 30.67 5.94
CA SER A 18 21.34 30.57 6.86
C SER A 18 22.37 29.53 6.41
N GLN A 19 21.91 28.36 5.94
CA GLN A 19 22.79 27.33 5.39
C GLN A 19 23.53 27.84 4.14
N ARG A 20 22.80 28.42 3.19
CA ARG A 20 23.39 28.99 1.97
C ARG A 20 24.40 30.09 2.30
N PHE A 21 24.07 30.98 3.23
CA PHE A 21 24.92 32.10 3.62
C PHE A 21 26.24 31.63 4.24
N VAL A 22 26.20 30.68 5.17
CA VAL A 22 27.40 30.16 5.84
C VAL A 22 28.27 29.35 4.87
N LEU A 23 27.66 28.47 4.06
CA LEU A 23 28.37 27.66 3.08
C LEU A 23 29.05 28.54 2.01
N ASN A 24 28.37 29.57 1.52
CA ASN A 24 28.91 30.44 0.47
C ASN A 24 29.98 31.40 0.98
N ARG A 25 29.83 31.94 2.20
CA ARG A 25 30.76 32.94 2.75
C ARG A 25 31.89 32.35 3.59
N LYS A 26 31.95 31.02 3.77
CA LYS A 26 32.91 30.34 4.65
C LYS A 26 33.04 31.02 6.02
N ARG A 27 31.92 31.50 6.59
CA ARG A 27 31.98 32.27 7.84
C ARG A 27 32.35 31.35 8.99
N VAL A 28 33.41 31.74 9.71
CA VAL A 28 33.88 31.08 10.93
C VAL A 28 33.51 31.98 12.12
N GLY A 29 32.84 31.41 13.10
CA GLY A 29 32.40 32.05 14.34
C GLY A 29 31.79 31.00 15.27
N GLN A 30 31.49 31.36 16.52
CA GLN A 30 30.92 30.39 17.48
C GLN A 30 29.52 29.89 17.07
N THR A 31 28.67 30.76 16.48
CA THR A 31 27.29 30.41 16.07
C THR A 31 26.92 31.04 14.71
N PRO A 32 27.58 30.66 13.61
CA PRO A 32 27.45 31.34 12.32
C PRO A 32 26.10 31.11 11.65
N TYR A 33 25.48 29.94 11.84
CA TYR A 33 24.18 29.59 11.27
C TYR A 33 23.05 30.29 12.01
N ALA A 34 23.04 30.26 13.33
CA ALA A 34 22.00 30.91 14.14
C ALA A 34 21.99 32.44 13.92
N ASN A 35 23.16 33.07 13.83
CA ASN A 35 23.25 34.51 13.53
C ASN A 35 22.72 34.85 12.13
N ALA A 36 23.02 34.02 11.12
CA ALA A 36 22.49 34.21 9.77
C ALA A 36 20.98 33.98 9.70
N PHE A 37 20.48 33.02 10.48
CA PHE A 37 19.05 32.71 10.62
C PHE A 37 18.28 33.89 11.20
N PHE A 38 18.68 34.40 12.37
CA PHE A 38 17.99 35.53 12.99
C PHE A 38 18.10 36.80 12.15
N ARG A 39 19.25 37.04 11.50
CA ARG A 39 19.39 38.17 10.57
C ARG A 39 18.37 38.12 9.43
N HIS A 40 18.02 36.94 8.93
CA HIS A 40 16.98 36.79 7.91
C HIS A 40 15.57 36.91 8.50
N LEU A 41 15.35 36.34 9.69
CA LEU A 41 14.04 36.29 10.34
C LEU A 41 13.58 37.64 10.92
N THR A 42 14.51 38.47 11.41
CA THR A 42 14.20 39.76 12.04
C THR A 42 14.76 40.96 11.31
N GLY A 43 15.72 40.78 10.41
CA GLY A 43 16.45 41.88 9.78
C GLY A 43 17.57 42.48 10.65
N GLU A 44 17.65 42.08 11.92
CA GLU A 44 18.61 42.61 12.89
C GLU A 44 19.81 41.67 13.07
N SER A 45 20.99 42.25 13.29
CA SER A 45 22.20 41.47 13.62
C SER A 45 22.25 41.03 15.09
N ALA A 46 21.55 41.75 15.98
CA ALA A 46 21.52 41.45 17.40
C ALA A 46 20.34 40.52 17.73
N ILE A 47 20.63 39.35 18.30
CA ILE A 47 19.59 38.42 18.73
C ILE A 47 18.94 39.00 19.99
N ASN A 48 17.70 39.48 19.91
CA ASN A 48 16.95 39.99 21.06
C ASN A 48 15.92 38.95 21.58
N SER A 49 15.41 39.15 22.80
CA SER A 49 14.32 38.35 23.36
C SER A 49 13.06 38.35 22.48
N ALA A 50 12.79 39.45 21.77
CA ALA A 50 11.72 39.52 20.76
C ALA A 50 11.98 38.59 19.56
N ALA A 51 13.23 38.47 19.10
CA ALA A 51 13.62 37.55 18.05
C ALA A 51 13.44 36.09 18.49
N LEU A 52 13.78 35.78 19.74
CA LEU A 52 13.54 34.46 20.33
C LEU A 52 12.05 34.13 20.45
N ARG A 53 11.19 35.10 20.77
CA ARG A 53 9.73 34.91 20.80
C ARG A 53 9.14 34.59 19.42
N ARG A 54 9.75 35.07 18.33
CA ARG A 54 9.32 34.68 16.97
C ARG A 54 9.61 33.21 16.66
N LEU A 55 10.69 32.67 17.24
CA LEU A 55 11.06 31.26 17.09
C LEU A 55 10.26 30.36 18.06
N ILE A 56 10.20 30.76 19.33
CA ILE A 56 9.54 30.05 20.41
C ILE A 56 8.52 31.02 21.03
N PRO A 57 7.24 30.98 20.61
CA PRO A 57 6.22 31.90 21.10
C PRO A 57 6.05 31.91 22.62
N LEU A 58 6.29 30.76 23.27
CA LEU A 58 6.21 30.59 24.71
C LEU A 58 7.49 31.05 25.46
N TYR A 59 8.47 31.62 24.75
CA TYR A 59 9.70 32.08 25.37
C TYR A 59 9.45 33.26 26.32
N ASN A 60 9.58 32.98 27.60
CA ASN A 60 9.49 33.97 28.66
C ASN A 60 10.84 34.09 29.40
N PRO A 61 11.58 35.20 29.25
CA PRO A 61 12.86 35.42 29.93
C PRO A 61 12.81 35.26 31.46
N LYS A 62 11.64 35.51 32.08
CA LYS A 62 11.47 35.41 33.54
C LYS A 62 11.20 33.98 34.03
N ALA A 63 10.57 33.15 33.19
CA ALA A 63 10.26 31.75 33.48
C ALA A 63 11.39 30.80 33.08
N TYR A 64 12.11 31.13 32.00
CA TYR A 64 13.29 30.41 31.50
C TYR A 64 14.59 30.82 32.23
N ARG A 65 14.52 31.13 33.54
CA ARG A 65 15.67 31.66 34.29
C ARG A 65 16.86 30.68 34.36
N SER A 66 16.62 29.38 34.16
CA SER A 66 17.64 28.33 34.10
C SER A 66 18.23 28.08 32.70
N ILE A 67 17.56 28.51 31.63
CA ILE A 67 17.99 28.27 30.25
C ILE A 67 18.61 29.56 29.72
N SER A 68 19.93 29.51 29.51
CA SER A 68 20.64 30.66 28.97
C SER A 68 20.22 30.91 27.51
N LYS A 69 20.07 32.19 27.18
CA LYS A 69 19.87 32.64 25.79
C LYS A 69 20.95 32.09 24.85
N THR A 70 22.19 31.99 25.33
CA THR A 70 23.32 31.43 24.59
C THR A 70 23.10 29.95 24.26
N SER A 71 22.60 29.16 25.23
CA SER A 71 22.29 27.74 25.01
C SER A 71 21.23 27.53 23.92
N ILE A 72 20.19 28.37 23.87
CA ILE A 72 19.19 28.31 22.78
C ILE A 72 19.84 28.59 21.42
N ILE A 73 20.74 29.57 21.35
CA ILE A 73 21.42 29.96 20.10
C ILE A 73 22.36 28.85 19.64
N GLU A 74 23.14 28.25 20.54
CA GLU A 74 24.03 27.13 20.24
C GLU A 74 23.26 25.88 19.83
N ALA A 75 22.15 25.60 20.51
CA ALA A 75 21.25 24.50 20.15
C ALA A 75 20.68 24.69 18.74
N LEU A 76 20.26 25.91 18.40
CA LEU A 76 19.75 26.24 17.07
C LEU A 76 20.83 26.19 16.01
N ASP A 77 22.04 26.65 16.31
CA ASP A 77 23.18 26.60 15.39
C ASP A 77 23.50 25.15 15.03
N THR A 78 23.56 24.27 16.04
CA THR A 78 23.76 22.82 15.88
C THR A 78 22.65 22.19 15.06
N ALA A 79 21.40 22.54 15.32
CA ALA A 79 20.25 22.03 14.57
C ALA A 79 20.31 22.43 13.09
N ILE A 80 20.64 23.69 12.79
CA ILE A 80 20.73 24.17 11.41
C ILE A 80 21.94 23.56 10.68
N ALA A 81 23.09 23.49 11.35
CA ALA A 81 24.31 22.90 10.82
C ALA A 81 24.11 21.42 10.44
N THR A 82 23.39 20.67 11.28
CA THR A 82 23.09 19.26 11.05
C THR A 82 21.84 19.03 10.20
N ARG A 83 21.23 20.08 9.67
CA ARG A 83 19.98 20.00 8.89
C ARG A 83 18.87 19.27 9.66
N GLY A 84 18.78 19.52 10.97
CA GLY A 84 17.80 18.95 11.88
C GLY A 84 18.05 17.49 12.26
N ALA A 85 19.20 16.90 11.91
CA ALA A 85 19.56 15.55 12.34
C ALA A 85 19.82 15.47 13.85
N ILE A 86 20.38 16.55 14.43
CA ILE A 86 20.55 16.70 15.88
C ILE A 86 19.69 17.90 16.30
N PHE A 87 18.77 17.68 17.24
CA PHE A 87 17.90 18.74 17.77
C PHE A 87 18.01 18.79 19.30
N PRO A 88 19.02 19.50 19.84
CA PRO A 88 19.36 19.45 21.25
C PRO A 88 18.41 20.31 22.11
N LEU A 89 18.24 19.92 23.37
CA LEU A 89 17.62 20.77 24.39
C LEU A 89 18.41 22.08 24.49
N PRO A 90 17.75 23.25 24.66
CA PRO A 90 16.39 23.43 25.19
C PRO A 90 15.32 23.70 24.12
N LEU A 91 15.57 23.38 22.85
CA LEU A 91 14.62 23.64 21.78
C LEU A 91 13.39 22.72 21.88
N PRO A 92 12.16 23.24 21.75
CA PRO A 92 10.94 22.40 21.74
C PRO A 92 10.90 21.47 20.53
N LEU A 93 10.53 20.21 20.72
CA LEU A 93 10.50 19.24 19.61
C LEU A 93 9.52 19.65 18.49
N ASP A 94 8.40 20.29 18.85
CA ASP A 94 7.42 20.84 17.89
C ASP A 94 8.02 21.87 16.93
N LEU A 95 9.15 22.47 17.28
CA LEU A 95 9.87 23.42 16.43
C LEU A 95 10.67 22.71 15.34
N GLN A 96 11.06 21.45 15.55
CA GLN A 96 11.84 20.68 14.58
C GLN A 96 11.07 20.50 13.26
N ASP A 97 9.80 20.12 13.33
CA ASP A 97 8.97 19.92 12.14
C ASP A 97 8.67 21.24 11.41
N LYS A 98 8.59 22.36 12.14
CA LYS A 98 8.40 23.71 11.56
C LYS A 98 9.67 24.22 10.88
N LEU A 99 10.85 23.98 11.46
CA LEU A 99 12.13 24.39 10.86
C LEU A 99 12.56 23.47 9.71
N PHE A 100 12.23 22.18 9.80
CA PHE A 100 12.69 21.14 8.89
C PHE A 100 11.54 20.24 8.42
N PRO A 101 10.57 20.77 7.65
CA PRO A 101 9.37 20.02 7.23
C PRO A 101 9.70 18.76 6.41
N TYR A 102 10.84 18.75 5.70
CA TYR A 102 11.30 17.57 4.96
C TYR A 102 11.62 16.36 5.86
N LEU A 103 11.89 16.54 7.16
CA LEU A 103 12.11 15.43 8.07
C LEU A 103 10.80 14.68 8.36
N ALA A 104 9.72 15.42 8.59
CA ALA A 104 8.38 14.86 8.74
C ALA A 104 7.98 14.11 7.47
N HIS A 105 8.13 14.74 6.30
CA HIS A 105 7.86 14.09 5.01
C HIS A 105 8.72 12.83 4.81
N ARG A 106 10.03 12.87 5.11
CA ARG A 106 10.91 11.70 4.97
C ARG A 106 10.49 10.55 5.88
N LYS A 107 10.07 10.84 7.11
CA LYS A 107 9.57 9.84 8.06
C LYS A 107 8.27 9.22 7.56
N GLU A 108 7.32 10.05 7.14
CA GLU A 108 6.05 9.61 6.55
C GLU A 108 6.27 8.73 5.32
N GLN A 109 7.09 9.16 4.37
CA GLN A 109 7.41 8.41 3.16
C GLN A 109 8.03 7.05 3.47
N ARG A 110 8.94 6.96 4.46
CA ARG A 110 9.49 5.68 4.91
C ARG A 110 8.43 4.76 5.51
N THR A 111 7.55 5.31 6.34
CA THR A 111 6.45 4.56 6.95
C THR A 111 5.50 4.03 5.89
N LEU A 112 5.06 4.88 4.96
CA LEU A 112 4.20 4.49 3.84
C LEU A 112 4.86 3.45 2.95
N HIS A 113 6.14 3.61 2.64
CA HIS A 113 6.90 2.63 1.86
C HIS A 113 6.97 1.27 2.56
N HIS A 114 7.26 1.26 3.86
CA HIS A 114 7.29 0.03 4.66
C HIS A 114 5.91 -0.66 4.68
N ILE A 115 4.83 0.10 4.88
CA ILE A 115 3.45 -0.42 4.78
C ILE A 115 3.20 -1.02 3.39
N GLY A 116 3.59 -0.31 2.33
CA GLY A 116 3.45 -0.77 0.95
C GLY A 116 4.15 -2.11 0.69
N ILE A 117 5.37 -2.29 1.19
CA ILE A 117 6.11 -3.56 1.09
C ILE A 117 5.33 -4.70 1.76
N HIS A 118 4.82 -4.49 2.98
CA HIS A 118 4.06 -5.52 3.70
C HIS A 118 2.77 -5.89 3.00
N LEU A 119 2.03 -4.89 2.50
CA LEU A 119 0.80 -5.13 1.75
C LEU A 119 1.05 -5.88 0.44
N ASP A 120 2.09 -5.51 -0.32
CA ASP A 120 2.46 -6.19 -1.55
C ASP A 120 2.87 -7.66 -1.28
N ARG A 121 3.65 -7.90 -0.23
CA ARG A 121 4.02 -9.25 0.19
C ARG A 121 2.78 -10.09 0.54
N ASN A 122 1.87 -9.54 1.34
CA ASN A 122 0.64 -10.24 1.73
C ASN A 122 -0.23 -10.56 0.52
N ARG A 123 -0.36 -9.60 -0.42
CA ARG A 123 -1.08 -9.79 -1.67
C ARG A 123 -0.47 -10.90 -2.52
N LYS A 124 0.86 -10.92 -2.68
CA LYS A 124 1.57 -11.97 -3.43
C LYS A 124 1.36 -13.35 -2.82
N VAL A 125 1.42 -13.46 -1.48
CA VAL A 125 1.16 -14.73 -0.78
C VAL A 125 -0.28 -15.18 -0.97
N ALA A 126 -1.25 -14.28 -0.81
CA ALA A 126 -2.66 -14.60 -1.01
C ALA A 126 -2.95 -15.04 -2.46
N ASN A 127 -2.40 -14.33 -3.45
CA ASN A 127 -2.52 -14.70 -4.85
C ASN A 127 -1.89 -16.06 -5.16
N LYS A 128 -0.70 -16.34 -4.60
CA LYS A 128 -0.05 -17.65 -4.79
C LYS A 128 -0.90 -18.78 -4.23
N ARG A 129 -1.50 -18.60 -3.05
CA ARG A 129 -2.43 -19.58 -2.45
C ARG A 129 -3.67 -19.78 -3.30
N LYS A 130 -4.30 -18.69 -3.75
CA LYS A 130 -5.47 -18.76 -4.63
C LYS A 130 -5.15 -19.46 -5.94
N ASN A 131 -4.02 -19.15 -6.57
CA ASN A 131 -3.60 -19.79 -7.81
C ASN A 131 -3.28 -21.27 -7.62
N ALA A 132 -2.65 -21.66 -6.50
CA ALA A 132 -2.42 -23.07 -6.19
C ALA A 132 -3.73 -23.84 -5.98
N GLN A 133 -4.70 -23.24 -5.28
CA GLN A 133 -6.03 -23.82 -5.12
C GLN A 133 -6.76 -23.95 -6.46
N GLN A 134 -6.69 -22.93 -7.31
CA GLN A 134 -7.29 -22.97 -8.64
C GLN A 134 -6.63 -24.03 -9.52
N ALA A 135 -5.31 -24.14 -9.54
CA ALA A 135 -4.60 -25.16 -10.32
C ALA A 135 -4.91 -26.59 -9.85
N ALA A 136 -5.09 -26.80 -8.54
CA ALA A 136 -5.55 -28.07 -8.00
C ALA A 136 -7.00 -28.37 -8.42
N TYR A 137 -7.87 -27.35 -8.40
CA TYR A 137 -9.24 -27.48 -8.89
C TYR A 137 -9.26 -27.85 -10.38
N ASP A 138 -8.53 -27.12 -11.22
CA ASP A 138 -8.46 -27.36 -12.67
C ASP A 138 -7.93 -28.76 -12.99
N SER A 139 -6.91 -29.24 -12.24
CA SER A 139 -6.42 -30.62 -12.36
C SER A 139 -7.50 -31.68 -12.10
N GLU A 140 -8.37 -31.44 -11.11
CA GLU A 140 -9.48 -32.35 -10.81
C GLU A 140 -10.60 -32.27 -11.86
N VAL A 141 -10.85 -31.07 -12.43
CA VAL A 141 -11.77 -30.90 -13.55
C VAL A 141 -11.30 -31.67 -14.78
N GLU A 142 -10.01 -31.61 -15.10
CA GLU A 142 -9.44 -32.37 -16.22
C GLU A 142 -9.53 -33.89 -15.98
N ARG A 143 -9.28 -34.35 -14.75
CA ARG A 143 -9.49 -35.77 -14.40
C ARG A 143 -10.95 -36.20 -14.57
N ALA A 144 -11.90 -35.37 -14.13
CA ALA A 144 -13.32 -35.64 -14.29
C ALA A 144 -13.71 -35.69 -15.77
N TRP A 145 -13.14 -34.79 -16.58
CA TRP A 145 -13.32 -34.78 -18.03
C TRP A 145 -12.78 -36.04 -18.70
N GLU A 146 -11.55 -36.45 -18.38
CA GLU A 146 -10.94 -37.65 -18.95
C GLU A 146 -11.78 -38.91 -18.68
N GLU A 147 -12.29 -39.05 -17.45
CA GLU A 147 -13.19 -40.15 -17.08
C GLU A 147 -14.54 -40.07 -17.81
N LEU A 148 -15.14 -38.88 -17.92
CA LEU A 148 -16.40 -38.69 -18.63
C LEU A 148 -16.25 -38.97 -20.14
N ASN A 149 -15.17 -38.49 -20.75
CA ASN A 149 -14.89 -38.64 -22.17
C ASN A 149 -14.65 -40.10 -22.59
N THR A 150 -14.25 -40.96 -21.64
CA THR A 150 -14.09 -42.40 -21.88
C THR A 150 -15.32 -43.22 -21.48
N SER A 151 -16.29 -42.60 -20.81
CA SER A 151 -17.51 -43.25 -20.32
C SER A 151 -18.60 -43.33 -21.41
N ALA A 152 -19.34 -44.44 -21.42
CA ALA A 152 -20.51 -44.61 -22.26
C ALA A 152 -21.74 -43.87 -21.69
N LYS A 153 -22.77 -43.59 -22.52
CA LYS A 153 -24.00 -42.90 -22.12
C LYS A 153 -24.64 -43.40 -20.80
N PRO A 154 -24.86 -44.72 -20.58
CA PRO A 154 -25.52 -45.19 -19.36
C PRO A 154 -24.67 -44.96 -18.10
N SER A 155 -23.34 -44.83 -18.24
CA SER A 155 -22.41 -44.57 -17.12
C SER A 155 -22.31 -43.11 -16.70
N ILE A 156 -22.98 -42.18 -17.38
CA ILE A 156 -22.91 -40.74 -17.02
C ILE A 156 -23.49 -40.46 -15.63
N GLY A 157 -24.57 -41.14 -15.22
CA GLY A 157 -25.14 -40.95 -13.87
C GLY A 157 -24.31 -41.55 -12.74
N THR A 158 -23.59 -42.64 -12.99
CA THR A 158 -22.66 -43.19 -11.99
C THR A 158 -21.41 -42.31 -11.85
N TRP A 159 -20.93 -41.74 -12.96
CA TRP A 159 -19.90 -40.70 -12.97
C TRP A 159 -20.36 -39.46 -12.18
N TYR A 160 -21.55 -38.94 -12.45
CA TYR A 160 -22.07 -37.73 -11.81
C TYR A 160 -22.17 -37.90 -10.28
N ARG A 161 -22.74 -39.02 -9.81
CA ARG A 161 -22.84 -39.30 -8.36
C ARG A 161 -21.47 -39.37 -7.69
N ARG A 162 -20.52 -40.09 -8.30
CA ARG A 162 -19.15 -40.24 -7.78
C ARG A 162 -18.44 -38.89 -7.65
N TRP A 163 -18.58 -38.03 -8.65
CA TRP A 163 -17.92 -36.72 -8.64
C TRP A 163 -18.67 -35.68 -7.79
N CYS A 164 -19.99 -35.82 -7.58
CA CYS A 164 -20.73 -35.04 -6.61
C CYS A 164 -20.31 -35.33 -5.16
N GLU A 165 -19.92 -36.57 -4.84
CA GLU A 165 -19.46 -36.99 -3.52
C GLU A 165 -17.98 -36.67 -3.27
N ARG A 166 -17.22 -36.30 -4.31
CA ARG A 166 -15.78 -36.04 -4.22
C ARG A 166 -15.49 -34.61 -3.75
N GLU A 167 -14.73 -34.51 -2.67
CA GLU A 167 -14.24 -33.22 -2.17
C GLU A 167 -12.98 -32.75 -2.92
N VAL A 168 -13.01 -31.49 -3.37
CA VAL A 168 -11.92 -30.76 -4.03
C VAL A 168 -11.70 -29.45 -3.26
N ASN A 169 -10.55 -29.33 -2.59
CA ASN A 169 -10.16 -28.14 -1.83
C ASN A 169 -11.18 -27.71 -0.73
N GLY A 170 -11.78 -28.67 -0.02
CA GLY A 170 -12.71 -28.41 1.09
C GLY A 170 -14.16 -28.09 0.66
N GLY A 171 -14.51 -28.36 -0.59
CA GLY A 171 -15.88 -28.32 -1.10
C GLY A 171 -16.03 -29.23 -2.32
N ASN A 172 -17.19 -29.28 -2.95
CA ASN A 172 -17.41 -30.14 -4.13
C ASN A 172 -17.15 -29.36 -5.42
N LEU A 173 -17.03 -30.08 -6.54
CA LEU A 173 -17.07 -29.46 -7.86
C LEU A 173 -18.33 -28.60 -7.99
N ARG A 174 -18.17 -27.39 -8.54
CA ARG A 174 -19.28 -26.48 -8.77
C ARG A 174 -20.23 -27.03 -9.86
N ASP A 175 -21.51 -26.70 -9.73
CA ASP A 175 -22.56 -27.14 -10.66
C ASP A 175 -22.36 -26.63 -12.09
N ASP A 176 -21.82 -25.41 -12.24
CA ASP A 176 -21.45 -24.82 -13.53
C ASP A 176 -20.36 -25.61 -14.26
N THR A 177 -19.38 -26.14 -13.50
CA THR A 177 -18.33 -27.00 -14.02
C THR A 177 -18.92 -28.33 -14.50
N PHE A 178 -19.82 -28.95 -13.74
CA PHE A 178 -20.50 -30.17 -14.19
C PHE A 178 -21.29 -29.95 -15.48
N ARG A 179 -22.07 -28.86 -15.57
CA ARG A 179 -22.77 -28.48 -16.81
C ARG A 179 -21.81 -28.29 -17.98
N SER A 180 -20.69 -27.61 -17.76
CA SER A 180 -19.71 -27.37 -18.81
C SER A 180 -19.07 -28.67 -19.32
N LEU A 181 -18.79 -29.62 -18.43
CA LEU A 181 -18.26 -30.94 -18.79
C LEU A 181 -19.28 -31.76 -19.58
N LEU A 182 -20.54 -31.79 -19.14
CA LEU A 182 -21.61 -32.51 -19.84
C LEU A 182 -21.92 -31.89 -21.20
N ALA A 183 -21.93 -30.56 -21.31
CA ALA A 183 -22.08 -29.85 -22.58
C ALA A 183 -20.97 -30.21 -23.57
N ARG A 184 -19.72 -30.26 -23.07
CA ARG A 184 -18.55 -30.66 -23.85
C ARG A 184 -18.66 -32.13 -24.28
N TRP A 185 -19.12 -33.02 -23.39
CA TRP A 185 -19.33 -34.43 -23.71
C TRP A 185 -20.42 -34.62 -24.77
N HIS A 186 -21.57 -33.94 -24.62
CA HIS A 186 -22.68 -33.99 -25.57
C HIS A 186 -22.20 -33.61 -26.97
N LYS A 187 -21.54 -32.45 -27.09
CA LYS A 187 -20.96 -32.00 -28.36
C LYS A 187 -19.99 -33.01 -28.99
N ALA A 188 -19.28 -33.81 -28.19
CA ALA A 188 -18.31 -34.77 -28.67
C ALA A 188 -18.91 -36.14 -29.04
N HIS A 189 -20.06 -36.52 -28.46
CA HIS A 189 -20.62 -37.88 -28.54
C HIS A 189 -22.03 -37.95 -29.13
N THR A 190 -22.71 -36.82 -29.34
CA THR A 190 -24.04 -36.77 -29.97
C THR A 190 -23.99 -35.92 -31.23
N ASP A 191 -24.58 -36.43 -32.31
CA ASP A 191 -24.83 -35.67 -33.53
C ASP A 191 -26.29 -35.19 -33.48
N SER A 192 -26.56 -34.26 -32.57
CA SER A 192 -27.90 -33.69 -32.38
C SER A 192 -28.01 -32.36 -33.15
N PRO A 193 -29.12 -32.10 -33.86
CA PRO A 193 -29.37 -30.82 -34.51
C PRO A 193 -29.65 -29.68 -33.51
N TRP A 194 -29.87 -29.98 -32.23
CA TRP A 194 -30.16 -29.01 -31.18
C TRP A 194 -28.91 -28.67 -30.36
N SER A 195 -28.75 -27.40 -30.00
CA SER A 195 -27.68 -26.96 -29.10
C SER A 195 -27.91 -27.51 -27.69
N TRP A 196 -26.82 -27.70 -26.93
CA TRP A 196 -26.88 -28.00 -25.50
C TRP A 196 -27.79 -27.03 -24.75
N ASP A 197 -27.69 -25.74 -25.08
CA ASP A 197 -28.51 -24.71 -24.45
C ASP A 197 -29.98 -24.88 -24.83
N ASP A 198 -30.31 -25.20 -26.09
CA ASP A 198 -31.70 -25.41 -26.52
C ASP A 198 -32.38 -26.55 -25.76
N LEU A 199 -31.61 -27.59 -25.41
CA LEU A 199 -32.11 -28.76 -24.69
C LEU A 199 -32.17 -28.55 -23.17
N TYR A 200 -31.20 -27.82 -22.59
CA TYR A 200 -30.95 -27.86 -21.14
C TYR A 200 -30.86 -26.48 -20.45
N TYR A 201 -31.24 -25.38 -21.12
CA TYR A 201 -31.08 -23.99 -20.66
C TYR A 201 -31.54 -23.70 -19.22
N ALA A 202 -32.54 -24.41 -18.71
CA ALA A 202 -33.08 -24.22 -17.36
C ALA A 202 -33.15 -25.51 -16.51
N MET A 203 -32.61 -26.62 -17.01
CA MET A 203 -32.71 -27.90 -16.32
C MET A 203 -31.57 -28.07 -15.31
N PRO A 204 -31.85 -28.40 -14.03
CA PRO A 204 -30.78 -28.65 -13.07
C PRO A 204 -29.91 -29.83 -13.52
N THR A 205 -28.62 -29.80 -13.20
CA THR A 205 -27.62 -30.74 -13.72
C THR A 205 -27.98 -32.21 -13.51
N TRP A 206 -28.55 -32.55 -12.35
CA TRP A 206 -29.01 -33.91 -12.07
C TRP A 206 -30.11 -34.38 -13.03
N ARG A 207 -30.98 -33.48 -13.51
CA ARG A 207 -32.06 -33.80 -14.45
C ARG A 207 -31.52 -33.98 -15.86
N VAL A 208 -30.55 -33.16 -16.25
CA VAL A 208 -29.82 -33.31 -17.52
C VAL A 208 -29.11 -34.66 -17.58
N VAL A 209 -28.47 -35.07 -16.49
CA VAL A 209 -27.81 -36.38 -16.39
C VAL A 209 -28.80 -37.53 -16.57
N LEU A 210 -30.00 -37.44 -15.98
CA LEU A 210 -31.04 -38.47 -16.14
C LEU A 210 -31.55 -38.55 -17.59
N ASP A 211 -31.74 -37.40 -18.25
CA ASP A 211 -32.20 -37.31 -19.63
C ASP A 211 -31.20 -37.94 -20.60
N MET A 212 -29.91 -37.61 -20.43
CA MET A 212 -28.82 -38.18 -21.23
C MET A 212 -28.63 -39.69 -21.02
N GLN A 213 -29.15 -40.24 -19.91
CA GLN A 213 -29.18 -41.69 -19.66
C GLN A 213 -30.38 -42.39 -20.30
N SER A 214 -31.50 -41.70 -20.55
CA SER A 214 -32.71 -42.29 -21.13
C SER A 214 -32.70 -42.38 -22.66
N ASP A 215 -31.83 -41.64 -23.35
CA ASP A 215 -31.64 -41.68 -24.81
C ASP A 215 -30.98 -42.98 -25.34
N THR A 216 -31.11 -44.12 -24.64
CA THR A 216 -30.53 -45.42 -25.04
C THR A 216 -31.46 -46.34 -25.84
N ASP A 217 -32.69 -45.93 -26.13
CA ASP A 217 -33.65 -46.74 -26.89
C ASP A 217 -33.95 -46.10 -28.26
N ASP A 218 -33.13 -46.40 -29.26
CA ASP A 218 -33.48 -46.40 -30.69
C ASP A 218 -32.54 -47.35 -31.47
#